data_AF-A0A1E4TKB0-F1
#
_entry.id   AF-A0A1E4TKB0-F1
#
_cell.length_a   1.000
_cell.length_b   1.000
_cell.length_c   1.000
_cell.angle_alpha   90.00
_cell.angle_beta   90.00
_cell.angle_gamma   90.00
#
_symmetry.space_group_name_H-M   'P 1'
#
loop_
_entity.id
_entity.type
_entity.pdbx_description
1 polymer ?
#
loop_
_entity_poly.entity_id
_entity_poly.type
_entity_poly.pdbx_seq_one_letter_code
_entity_poly.pdbx_strand_id
1 'polypeptide(L)'
;MTVTELYGGAIVTELPEGFVDVSEFREVPDDEEVFVLEGNGYPISLIFDLLELEHIEDLKKAHTNIIDDIMDFNGLNSTEYKILKEETYENDASYPVIVYTTAVSGSHAGPKKAPSGFENQPYIGVIATVRLHQGQTDMAITLNCPISEADGASTVEQMLSQDSPATIPLIQTCEAMMKQIVQKLHVRDWTLFA
;
A
#
# COMPACT_ATOMS: atom_id res chain seq x y z
N MET A 1 1.14 -8.71 -16.32
CA MET A 1 2.02 -8.77 -15.13
C MET A 1 3.43 -8.89 -15.63
N THR A 2 4.30 -8.00 -15.21
CA THR A 2 5.69 -7.91 -15.64
C THR A 2 6.59 -8.00 -14.43
N VAL A 3 7.70 -8.74 -14.55
CA VAL A 3 8.71 -8.78 -13.49
C VAL A 3 9.31 -7.38 -13.35
N THR A 4 9.29 -6.86 -12.13
CA THR A 4 9.80 -5.53 -11.78
C THR A 4 10.94 -5.71 -10.79
N GLU A 5 12.03 -5.01 -11.05
CA GLU A 5 13.20 -4.94 -10.19
C GLU A 5 13.05 -3.73 -9.25
N LEU A 6 13.33 -3.95 -7.97
CA LEU A 6 13.29 -2.96 -6.90
C LEU A 6 14.68 -2.88 -6.27
N TYR A 7 15.08 -1.69 -5.82
CA TYR A 7 16.35 -1.43 -5.15
C TYR A 7 17.54 -1.95 -5.97
N GLY A 8 17.62 -1.54 -7.23
CA GLY A 8 18.67 -1.99 -8.15
C GLY A 8 18.63 -3.50 -8.47
N GLY A 9 17.48 -4.15 -8.31
CA GLY A 9 17.28 -5.58 -8.59
C GLY A 9 17.58 -6.52 -7.43
N ALA A 10 17.92 -5.98 -6.26
CA ALA A 10 18.10 -6.75 -5.04
C ALA A 10 16.80 -7.41 -4.58
N ILE A 11 15.65 -6.79 -4.87
CA ILE A 11 14.31 -7.35 -4.66
C ILE A 11 13.58 -7.37 -5.99
N VAL A 12 12.74 -8.38 -6.22
CA VAL A 12 11.86 -8.44 -7.39
C VAL A 12 10.44 -8.79 -7.02
N THR A 13 9.51 -8.33 -7.83
CA THR A 13 8.09 -8.70 -7.76
C THR A 13 7.48 -8.72 -9.17
N GLU A 14 6.17 -8.89 -9.27
CA GLU A 14 5.40 -8.69 -10.50
C GLU A 14 4.42 -7.54 -10.32
N LEU A 15 4.44 -6.55 -11.22
CA LEU A 15 3.46 -5.47 -11.26
C LEU A 15 2.50 -5.65 -12.47
N PRO A 16 1.26 -5.14 -12.39
CA PRO A 16 0.40 -4.97 -13.57
C PRO A 16 1.09 -4.13 -14.65
N GLU A 17 0.69 -4.37 -15.90
CA GLU A 17 1.17 -3.53 -17.01
C GLU A 17 0.67 -2.09 -16.84
N GLY A 18 1.51 -1.12 -17.23
CA GLY A 18 1.16 0.31 -17.21
C GLY A 18 1.61 1.07 -15.96
N PHE A 19 2.11 0.39 -14.92
CA PHE A 19 2.82 1.08 -13.85
C PHE A 19 4.09 1.73 -14.40
N VAL A 20 4.28 3.00 -14.07
CA VAL A 20 5.44 3.81 -14.42
C VAL A 20 6.23 4.08 -13.16
N ASP A 21 7.54 3.84 -13.23
CA ASP A 21 8.47 4.17 -12.15
C ASP A 21 8.63 5.69 -12.02
N VAL A 22 8.41 6.18 -10.82
CA VAL A 22 8.45 7.60 -10.50
C VAL A 22 9.87 8.15 -10.43
N SER A 23 10.86 7.30 -10.16
CA SER A 23 12.29 7.66 -10.12
C SER A 23 12.80 8.18 -11.47
N GLU A 24 12.15 7.80 -12.58
CA GLU A 24 12.48 8.25 -13.93
C GLU A 24 12.30 9.76 -14.14
N PHE A 25 11.49 10.42 -13.31
CA PHE A 25 11.15 11.82 -13.48
C PHE A 25 11.17 12.68 -12.21
N ARG A 26 11.36 12.09 -11.02
CA ARG A 26 11.67 12.82 -9.78
C ARG A 26 12.51 11.97 -8.84
N GLU A 27 13.25 12.64 -7.94
CA GLU A 27 13.92 11.94 -6.85
C GLU A 27 12.88 11.30 -5.90
N VAL A 28 13.19 10.09 -5.47
CA VAL A 28 12.49 9.27 -4.48
C VAL A 28 13.52 8.90 -3.40
N PRO A 29 13.15 8.85 -2.11
CA PRO A 29 14.05 8.38 -1.05
C PRO A 29 14.71 7.03 -1.39
N ASP A 30 15.93 6.81 -0.91
CA ASP A 30 16.71 5.60 -1.24
C ASP A 30 16.08 4.30 -0.70
N ASP A 31 15.27 4.43 0.35
CA ASP A 31 14.51 3.37 1.02
C ASP A 31 13.10 3.18 0.42
N GLU A 32 12.71 3.99 -0.57
CA GLU A 32 11.42 3.91 -1.25
C GLU A 32 11.54 3.55 -2.74
N GLU A 33 10.58 2.78 -3.23
CA GLU A 33 10.32 2.59 -4.66
C GLU A 33 8.86 2.96 -4.96
N VAL A 34 8.65 3.92 -5.86
CA VAL A 34 7.32 4.50 -6.10
C VAL A 34 6.90 4.30 -7.55
N PHE A 35 5.72 3.73 -7.75
CA PHE A 35 5.12 3.52 -9.06
C PHE A 35 3.75 4.18 -9.13
N VAL A 36 3.38 4.65 -10.32
CA VAL A 36 2.05 5.20 -10.60
C VAL A 36 1.41 4.53 -11.80
N LEU A 37 0.09 4.31 -11.73
CA LEU A 37 -0.73 3.77 -12.82
C LEU A 37 -1.83 4.78 -13.14
N GLU A 38 -2.11 5.00 -14.42
CA GLU A 38 -3.27 5.80 -14.83
C GLU A 38 -4.56 5.16 -14.30
N GLY A 39 -5.37 5.95 -13.58
CA GLY A 39 -6.68 5.53 -13.09
C GLY A 39 -7.82 6.32 -13.74
N ASN A 40 -9.05 6.03 -13.31
CA ASN A 40 -10.25 6.69 -13.80
C ASN A 40 -10.38 8.11 -13.23
N GLY A 41 -9.60 9.05 -13.75
CA GLY A 41 -9.57 10.46 -13.36
C GLY A 41 -8.44 10.82 -12.39
N TYR A 42 -8.05 9.89 -11.53
CA TYR A 42 -6.94 10.05 -10.59
C TYR A 42 -5.99 8.85 -10.67
N PRO A 43 -4.66 9.06 -10.61
CA PRO A 43 -3.69 7.97 -10.67
C PRO A 43 -3.71 7.11 -9.41
N ILE A 44 -3.47 5.82 -9.58
CA ILE A 44 -3.20 4.88 -8.49
C ILE A 44 -1.70 4.95 -8.20
N SER A 45 -1.31 5.00 -6.92
CA SER A 45 0.11 4.94 -6.52
C SER A 45 0.42 3.68 -5.75
N LEU A 46 1.56 3.06 -6.04
CA LEU A 46 2.11 1.92 -5.31
C LEU A 46 3.48 2.31 -4.76
N ILE A 47 3.68 2.13 -3.47
CA ILE A 47 4.92 2.47 -2.76
C ILE A 47 5.44 1.21 -2.09
N PHE A 48 6.71 0.91 -2.28
CA PHE A 48 7.47 -0.03 -1.44
C PHE A 48 8.38 0.81 -0.56
N ASP A 49 8.45 0.50 0.73
CA ASP A 49 9.22 1.26 1.71
C ASP A 49 9.91 0.30 2.69
N LEU A 50 11.23 0.42 2.81
CA LEU A 50 12.06 -0.39 3.73
C LEU A 50 12.19 0.30 5.08
N LEU A 51 11.50 -0.24 6.08
CA LEU A 51 11.43 0.33 7.43
C LEU A 51 12.45 -0.31 8.38
N GLU A 52 12.79 0.41 9.43
CA GLU A 52 13.48 -0.18 10.58
C GLU A 52 12.62 -1.27 11.23
N LEU A 53 13.24 -2.41 11.59
CA LEU A 53 12.53 -3.47 12.30
C LEU A 53 12.26 -3.05 13.75
N GLU A 54 10.98 -2.85 14.09
CA GLU A 54 10.59 -2.63 15.48
C GLU A 54 10.84 -3.89 16.34
N HIS A 55 11.12 -3.68 17.63
CA HIS A 55 11.22 -4.77 18.62
C HIS A 55 9.85 -5.36 19.01
N ILE A 56 9.05 -5.72 18.02
CA ILE A 56 7.72 -6.30 18.15
C ILE A 56 7.71 -7.64 17.41
N GLU A 57 7.68 -8.75 18.15
CA GLU A 57 7.66 -10.09 17.55
C GLU A 57 6.36 -10.39 16.79
N ASP A 58 5.22 -9.87 17.28
CA ASP A 58 3.92 -10.04 16.64
C ASP A 58 3.79 -9.15 15.40
N LEU A 59 3.85 -9.75 14.22
CA LEU A 59 3.76 -9.00 12.96
C LEU A 59 2.43 -8.27 12.81
N LYS A 60 1.31 -8.78 13.35
CA LYS A 60 0.02 -8.07 13.23
C LYS A 60 0.04 -6.76 14.01
N LYS A 61 0.69 -6.78 15.17
CA LYS A 61 0.89 -5.57 15.97
C LYS A 61 1.83 -4.58 15.27
N ALA A 62 2.95 -5.05 14.73
CA ALA A 62 3.84 -4.20 13.94
C ALA A 62 3.14 -3.61 12.71
N HIS A 63 2.36 -4.43 11.99
CA HIS A 63 1.53 -3.98 10.87
C HIS A 63 0.51 -2.90 11.27
N THR A 64 -0.13 -3.05 12.43
CA THR A 64 -1.06 -2.04 12.96
C THR A 64 -0.34 -0.72 13.24
N ASN A 65 0.85 -0.76 13.85
CA ASN A 65 1.67 0.45 14.07
C ASN A 65 2.02 1.13 12.74
N ILE A 66 2.48 0.35 11.75
CA ILE A 66 2.81 0.86 10.40
C ILE A 66 1.58 1.52 9.74
N ILE A 67 0.39 0.91 9.87
CA ILE A 67 -0.85 1.54 9.37
C ILE A 67 -1.10 2.86 10.09
N ASP A 68 -1.02 2.90 11.42
CA ASP A 68 -1.24 4.12 12.20
C ASP A 68 -0.27 5.24 11.79
N ASP A 69 1.00 4.92 11.56
CA ASP A 69 2.02 5.89 11.11
C ASP A 69 1.73 6.41 9.70
N ILE A 70 1.39 5.53 8.75
CA ILE A 70 0.99 5.92 7.38
C ILE A 70 -0.26 6.80 7.42
N MET A 71 -1.25 6.45 8.26
CA MET A 71 -2.49 7.20 8.37
C MET A 71 -2.27 8.57 9.03
N ASP A 72 -1.48 8.68 10.10
CA ASP A 72 -1.16 9.97 10.72
C ASP A 72 -0.33 10.88 9.80
N PHE A 73 0.59 10.29 9.03
CA PHE A 73 1.31 11.01 7.98
C PHE A 73 0.35 11.60 6.94
N ASN A 74 -0.66 10.82 6.57
CA ASN A 74 -1.75 11.27 5.70
C ASN A 74 -2.76 12.20 6.40
N GLY A 75 -2.57 12.49 7.69
CA GLY A 75 -3.44 13.38 8.47
C GLY A 75 -4.76 12.76 8.90
N LEU A 76 -4.88 11.44 8.81
CA LEU A 76 -6.02 10.65 9.24
C LEU A 76 -5.78 10.18 10.67
N ASN A 77 -6.76 10.40 11.54
CA ASN A 77 -6.77 9.75 12.85
C ASN A 77 -7.47 8.37 12.78
N SER A 78 -7.33 7.56 13.83
CA SER A 78 -7.88 6.18 13.88
C SER A 78 -9.40 6.07 13.81
N THR A 79 -10.14 7.19 13.84
CA THR A 79 -11.59 7.22 13.62
C THR A 79 -11.99 7.60 12.18
N GLU A 80 -11.01 7.95 11.34
CA GLU A 80 -11.24 8.42 9.95
C GLU A 80 -10.94 7.35 8.89
N TYR A 81 -10.35 6.23 9.30
CA TYR A 81 -10.15 5.06 8.46
C TYR A 81 -10.77 3.82 9.11
N LYS A 82 -11.08 2.81 8.29
CA LYS A 82 -11.55 1.52 8.78
C LYS A 82 -10.82 0.38 8.11
N ILE A 83 -10.34 -0.56 8.93
CA ILE A 83 -9.83 -1.85 8.50
C ILE A 83 -11.01 -2.72 8.07
N LEU A 84 -11.10 -3.06 6.79
CA LEU A 84 -12.17 -3.92 6.25
C LEU A 84 -11.84 -5.40 6.38
N LYS A 85 -10.56 -5.70 6.19
CA LYS A 85 -10.05 -7.04 6.02
C LYS A 85 -8.60 -7.05 6.45
N GLU A 86 -8.25 -8.08 7.22
CA GLU A 86 -6.88 -8.40 7.60
C GLU A 86 -6.69 -9.88 7.27
N GLU A 87 -5.69 -10.20 6.46
CA GLU A 87 -5.32 -11.58 6.15
C GLU A 87 -3.83 -11.79 6.32
N THR A 88 -3.47 -12.99 6.77
CA THR A 88 -2.09 -13.42 6.95
C THR A 88 -1.76 -14.51 5.94
N TYR A 89 -0.65 -14.34 5.22
CA TYR A 89 -0.14 -15.35 4.29
C TYR A 89 1.27 -15.79 4.66
N GLU A 90 1.49 -17.10 4.60
CA GLU A 90 2.83 -17.70 4.52
C GLU A 90 3.11 -17.96 3.04
N ASN A 91 4.27 -17.53 2.54
CA ASN A 91 4.70 -17.86 1.18
C ASN A 91 5.73 -19.02 1.22
N ASP A 92 5.94 -19.71 0.09
CA ASP A 92 6.83 -20.88 0.01
C ASP A 92 8.32 -20.54 0.16
N ALA A 93 8.69 -19.28 -0.04
CA ALA A 93 9.99 -18.76 0.36
C ALA A 93 9.97 -18.37 1.85
N SER A 94 11.12 -18.36 2.50
CA SER A 94 11.28 -18.32 3.97
C SER A 94 10.85 -17.01 4.67
N TYR A 95 9.81 -16.32 4.17
CA TYR A 95 9.25 -15.07 4.67
C TYR A 95 7.99 -15.39 5.49
N PRO A 96 8.07 -15.45 6.83
CA PRO A 96 6.90 -15.69 7.62
C PRO A 96 6.10 -14.38 7.66
N VAL A 97 4.88 -14.48 7.15
CA VAL A 97 3.77 -13.56 7.42
C VAL A 97 3.79 -12.29 6.55
N ILE A 98 2.86 -12.27 5.62
CA ILE A 98 2.36 -11.07 4.94
C ILE A 98 1.07 -10.73 5.64
N VAL A 99 0.97 -9.58 6.30
CA VAL A 99 -0.34 -9.05 6.71
C VAL A 99 -0.71 -8.00 5.69
N TYR A 100 -1.84 -8.17 5.01
CA TYR A 100 -2.41 -7.06 4.25
C TYR A 100 -3.72 -6.62 4.89
N THR A 101 -3.84 -5.30 4.99
CA THR A 101 -5.02 -4.62 5.48
C THR A 101 -5.58 -3.75 4.37
N THR A 102 -6.86 -3.94 4.09
CA THR A 102 -7.62 -2.95 3.32
C THR A 102 -8.12 -1.89 4.29
N ALA A 103 -7.49 -0.72 4.27
CA ALA A 103 -7.97 0.46 4.98
C ALA A 103 -8.72 1.35 3.99
N VAL A 104 -9.97 1.67 4.27
CA VAL A 104 -10.70 2.70 3.51
C VAL A 104 -10.65 3.98 4.30
N SER A 105 -10.13 5.04 3.69
CA SER A 105 -10.29 6.41 4.18
C SER A 105 -11.52 7.01 3.50
N GLY A 106 -12.39 7.61 4.30
CA GLY A 106 -13.67 8.13 3.84
C GLY A 106 -13.90 9.57 4.22
N SER A 107 -12.94 10.22 4.89
CA SER A 107 -13.01 11.65 5.16
C SER A 107 -12.17 12.43 4.16
N HIS A 108 -12.53 13.71 4.02
CA HIS A 108 -11.96 14.71 3.12
C HIS A 108 -10.54 15.14 3.55
N ALA A 109 -9.81 14.30 4.26
CA ALA A 109 -8.41 14.54 4.61
C ALA A 109 -7.54 13.81 3.59
N GLY A 110 -7.17 14.51 2.52
CA GLY A 110 -6.02 14.12 1.71
C GLY A 110 -4.74 14.24 2.55
N PRO A 111 -3.61 13.67 2.10
CA PRO A 111 -2.34 13.82 2.79
C PRO A 111 -2.11 15.29 3.17
N LYS A 112 -1.58 15.58 4.37
CA LYS A 112 -1.29 16.96 4.83
C LYS A 112 -0.47 17.79 3.82
N LYS A 113 0.18 17.12 2.86
CA LYS A 113 0.97 17.68 1.75
C LYS A 113 0.43 17.32 0.35
N ALA A 114 -0.86 17.01 0.21
CA ALA A 114 -1.47 16.75 -1.08
C ALA A 114 -1.25 17.96 -2.02
N PRO A 115 -0.93 17.75 -3.30
CA PRO A 115 -0.93 18.82 -4.28
C PRO A 115 -2.29 19.51 -4.33
N SER A 116 -2.29 20.79 -4.71
CA SER A 116 -3.54 21.54 -4.75
C SER A 116 -4.54 20.91 -5.73
N GLY A 117 -5.78 20.71 -5.28
CA GLY A 117 -6.83 19.98 -5.99
C GLY A 117 -7.02 18.53 -5.53
N PHE A 118 -6.14 18.01 -4.67
CA PHE A 118 -6.21 16.64 -4.13
C PHE A 118 -6.46 16.63 -2.61
N GLU A 119 -6.62 17.80 -1.97
CA GLU A 119 -6.65 17.93 -0.51
C GLU A 119 -7.86 17.25 0.16
N ASN A 120 -8.86 16.80 -0.62
CA ASN A 120 -10.08 16.18 -0.12
C ASN A 120 -10.49 14.89 -0.87
N GLN A 121 -9.57 14.30 -1.65
CA GLN A 121 -9.89 13.16 -2.51
C GLN A 121 -9.92 11.85 -1.70
N PRO A 122 -11.08 11.19 -1.52
CA PRO A 122 -11.13 9.91 -0.81
C PRO A 122 -10.37 8.83 -1.57
N TYR A 123 -9.85 7.85 -0.83
CA TYR A 123 -9.05 6.76 -1.39
C TYR A 123 -9.17 5.48 -0.55
N ILE A 124 -8.94 4.35 -1.22
CA ILE A 124 -8.69 3.05 -0.60
C ILE A 124 -7.19 2.89 -0.46
N GLY A 125 -6.69 2.67 0.75
CA GLY A 125 -5.31 2.28 1.03
C GLY A 125 -5.25 0.79 1.29
N VAL A 126 -4.63 0.01 0.39
CA VAL A 126 -4.28 -1.38 0.69
C VAL A 126 -2.84 -1.39 1.14
N ILE A 127 -2.60 -1.76 2.39
CA ILE A 127 -1.27 -1.76 3.00
C ILE A 127 -0.90 -3.21 3.28
N ALA A 128 0.30 -3.63 2.86
CA ALA A 128 0.88 -4.90 3.26
C ALA A 128 2.18 -4.68 4.02
N THR A 129 2.45 -5.51 5.03
CA THR A 129 3.75 -5.58 5.68
C THR A 129 4.38 -6.94 5.44
N VAL A 130 5.64 -6.94 5.01
CA VAL A 130 6.45 -8.14 4.79
C VAL A 130 7.66 -8.07 5.71
N ARG A 131 7.75 -8.99 6.67
CA ARG A 131 8.90 -9.06 7.57
C ARG A 131 10.06 -9.82 6.94
N LEU A 132 11.17 -9.12 6.73
CA LEU A 132 12.39 -9.70 6.15
C LEU A 132 13.41 -9.97 7.27
N HIS A 133 13.20 -11.05 8.04
CA HIS A 133 14.03 -11.38 9.20
C HIS A 133 15.54 -11.40 8.92
N GLN A 134 15.97 -11.90 7.75
CA GLN A 134 17.39 -11.95 7.42
C GLN A 134 18.00 -10.55 7.22
N GLY A 135 17.21 -9.59 6.71
CA GLY A 135 17.61 -8.19 6.54
C GLY A 135 17.33 -7.32 7.75
N GLN A 136 16.74 -7.87 8.83
CA GLN A 136 16.33 -7.13 10.02
C GLN A 136 15.52 -5.86 9.68
N THR A 137 14.57 -5.99 8.76
CA THR A 137 13.71 -4.90 8.28
C THR A 137 12.28 -5.39 8.08
N ASP A 138 11.33 -4.48 8.21
CA ASP A 138 9.96 -4.66 7.72
C ASP A 138 9.79 -3.86 6.43
N MET A 139 9.22 -4.47 5.39
CA MET A 139 8.84 -3.75 4.18
C MET A 139 7.36 -3.40 4.25
N ALA A 140 7.02 -2.11 4.17
CA ALA A 140 5.67 -1.64 3.95
C ALA A 140 5.40 -1.50 2.45
N ILE A 141 4.23 -1.97 2.01
CA ILE A 141 3.78 -1.85 0.61
C ILE A 141 2.43 -1.19 0.62
N THR A 142 2.33 0.02 0.09
CA THR A 142 1.13 0.85 0.15
C THR A 142 0.58 1.09 -1.24
N LEU A 143 -0.65 0.64 -1.48
CA LEU A 143 -1.40 0.89 -2.71
C LEU A 143 -2.53 1.88 -2.42
N ASN A 144 -2.41 3.11 -2.93
CA ASN A 144 -3.44 4.14 -2.82
C ASN A 144 -4.28 4.16 -4.10
N CYS A 145 -5.57 3.82 -3.96
CA CYS A 145 -6.56 3.79 -5.03
C CYS A 145 -7.60 4.90 -4.80
N PRO A 146 -7.52 6.06 -5.47
CA PRO A 146 -8.53 7.13 -5.33
C PRO A 146 -9.94 6.67 -5.74
N ILE A 147 -10.97 7.20 -5.05
CA ILE A 147 -12.39 6.89 -5.29
C ILE A 147 -13.10 8.09 -5.91
N SER A 148 -13.82 7.90 -7.03
CA SER A 148 -14.52 9.02 -7.69
C SER A 148 -15.60 9.68 -6.81
N GLU A 149 -15.72 11.00 -6.87
CA GLU A 149 -16.79 11.78 -6.19
C GLU A 149 -18.21 11.35 -6.60
N ALA A 150 -18.35 10.70 -7.76
CA ALA A 150 -19.64 10.18 -8.24
C ALA A 150 -20.25 9.10 -7.32
N ASP A 151 -19.47 8.55 -6.38
CA ASP A 151 -19.94 7.62 -5.37
C ASP A 151 -20.77 8.30 -4.25
N GLY A 152 -20.80 9.64 -4.19
CA GLY A 152 -21.73 10.41 -3.33
C GLY A 152 -21.60 10.19 -1.82
N ALA A 153 -20.66 9.35 -1.40
CA ALA A 153 -20.42 8.97 -0.01
C ALA A 153 -19.34 9.87 0.59
N SER A 154 -19.62 10.41 1.78
CA SER A 154 -18.75 11.36 2.50
C SER A 154 -18.08 10.75 3.73
N THR A 155 -18.31 9.44 4.00
CA THR A 155 -17.66 8.69 5.08
C THR A 155 -17.36 7.25 4.63
N VAL A 156 -16.45 6.59 5.35
CA VAL A 156 -16.08 5.19 5.10
C VAL A 156 -17.31 4.29 5.22
N GLU A 157 -18.13 4.50 6.25
CA GLU A 157 -19.35 3.73 6.50
C GLU A 157 -20.35 3.86 5.36
N GLN A 158 -20.48 5.05 4.77
CA GLN A 158 -21.37 5.26 3.64
C GLN A 158 -20.87 4.54 2.38
N MET A 159 -19.58 4.59 2.10
CA MET A 159 -18.98 3.88 0.96
C MET A 159 -19.19 2.36 1.07
N LEU A 160 -19.04 1.81 2.27
CA LEU A 160 -19.19 0.39 2.54
C LEU A 160 -20.65 -0.08 2.60
N SER A 161 -21.58 0.79 3.02
CA SER A 161 -22.99 0.43 3.20
C SER A 161 -23.83 0.61 1.94
N GLN A 162 -23.34 1.34 0.95
CA GLN A 162 -24.10 1.65 -0.26
C GLN A 162 -23.95 0.61 -1.39
N ASP A 163 -23.22 -0.50 -1.16
CA ASP A 163 -22.93 -1.51 -2.19
C ASP A 163 -22.54 -0.85 -3.53
N SER A 164 -21.67 0.18 -3.48
CA SER A 164 -21.37 0.96 -4.68
C SER A 164 -20.83 0.02 -5.77
N PRO A 165 -21.45 0.03 -6.97
CA PRO A 165 -21.02 -0.79 -8.08
C PRO A 165 -19.65 -0.39 -8.64
N ALA A 166 -19.09 0.75 -8.23
CA ALA A 166 -17.74 1.18 -8.58
C ALA A 166 -16.73 0.90 -7.44
N THR A 167 -17.09 1.19 -6.19
CA THR A 167 -16.16 1.07 -5.06
C THR A 167 -15.85 -0.38 -4.69
N ILE A 168 -16.85 -1.27 -4.62
CA ILE A 168 -16.63 -2.67 -4.23
C ILE A 168 -15.71 -3.41 -5.22
N PRO A 169 -15.92 -3.33 -6.55
CA PRO A 169 -14.99 -3.93 -7.51
C PRO A 169 -13.59 -3.32 -7.45
N LEU A 170 -13.46 -2.02 -7.17
CA LEU A 170 -12.16 -1.37 -7.01
C LEU A 170 -11.41 -1.94 -5.79
N ILE A 171 -12.08 -2.07 -4.64
CA ILE A 171 -11.51 -2.70 -3.44
C ILE A 171 -11.01 -4.10 -3.78
N GLN A 172 -11.85 -4.93 -4.40
CA GLN A 172 -11.49 -6.31 -4.78
C GLN A 172 -10.30 -6.36 -5.74
N THR A 173 -10.24 -5.41 -6.68
CA THR A 173 -9.13 -5.30 -7.64
C THR A 173 -7.83 -4.89 -6.94
N CYS A 174 -7.87 -3.88 -6.06
CA CYS A 174 -6.69 -3.42 -5.31
C CYS A 174 -6.21 -4.52 -4.33
N GLU A 175 -7.12 -5.26 -3.68
CA GLU A 175 -6.77 -6.43 -2.85
C GLU A 175 -6.10 -7.55 -3.66
N ALA A 176 -6.68 -7.91 -4.81
CA ALA A 176 -6.13 -8.96 -5.67
C ALA A 176 -4.75 -8.57 -6.22
N MET A 177 -4.57 -7.30 -6.58
CA MET A 177 -3.31 -6.74 -7.02
C MET A 177 -2.25 -6.83 -5.93
N MET A 178 -2.55 -6.32 -4.72
CA MET A 178 -1.62 -6.39 -3.59
C MET A 178 -1.24 -7.84 -3.29
N LYS A 179 -2.23 -8.73 -3.21
CA LYS A 179 -1.98 -10.16 -2.97
C LYS A 179 -1.00 -10.75 -3.98
N GLN A 180 -1.15 -10.43 -5.26
CA GLN A 180 -0.24 -10.94 -6.28
C GLN A 180 1.16 -10.34 -6.16
N ILE A 181 1.28 -9.02 -5.95
CA ILE A 181 2.57 -8.33 -5.74
C ILE A 181 3.33 -9.01 -4.59
N VAL A 182 2.68 -9.21 -3.45
CA VAL A 182 3.38 -9.77 -2.29
C VAL A 182 3.69 -11.26 -2.47
N GLN A 183 2.81 -12.04 -3.12
CA GLN A 183 3.08 -13.45 -3.42
C GLN A 183 4.27 -13.65 -4.37
N LYS A 184 4.57 -12.66 -5.21
CA LYS A 184 5.66 -12.69 -6.19
C LYS A 184 6.91 -11.98 -5.69
N LEU A 185 6.89 -11.43 -4.49
CA LEU A 185 8.01 -10.70 -3.91
C LEU A 185 9.11 -11.67 -3.48
N HIS A 186 10.32 -11.43 -3.98
CA HIS A 186 11.50 -12.25 -3.70
C HIS A 186 12.74 -11.36 -3.54
N VAL A 187 13.49 -11.60 -2.46
CA VAL A 187 14.81 -10.99 -2.26
C VAL A 187 15.85 -11.83 -3.00
N ARG A 188 16.51 -11.24 -3.99
CA ARG A 188 17.60 -11.85 -4.77
C ARG A 188 18.97 -11.58 -4.16
N ASP A 189 19.16 -10.42 -3.57
CA ASP A 189 20.44 -9.99 -2.97
C ASP A 189 20.22 -9.42 -1.56
N TRP A 190 20.71 -10.15 -0.56
CA TRP A 190 20.62 -9.75 0.86
C TRP A 190 21.70 -8.75 1.28
N THR A 191 22.67 -8.45 0.42
CA THR A 191 23.67 -7.40 0.69
C THR A 191 23.08 -6.00 0.68
N LEU A 192 21.84 -5.84 0.18
CA LEU A 192 21.04 -4.63 0.30
C LEU A 192 20.91 -4.13 1.75
N PHE A 193 20.88 -5.05 2.73
CA PHE A 193 20.64 -4.73 4.15
C PHE A 193 21.92 -4.74 5.01
N ALA A 194 23.10 -4.81 4.38
CA ALA A 194 24.39 -5.00 5.06
C ALA A 194 25.03 -3.70 5.56
#